data_AF-A0A1Z8KK48-F1
#
_entry.id   AF-A0A1Z8KK48-F1
#
_cell.length_a   1.000
_cell.length_b   1.000
_cell.length_c   1.000
_cell.angle_alpha   90.00
_cell.angle_beta   90.00
_cell.angle_gamma   90.00
#
_symmetry.space_group_name_H-M   'P 1'
#
loop_
_entity.id
_entity.type
_entity.pdbx_description
1 polymer ?
#
loop_
_entity_poly.entity_id
_entity_poly.type
_entity_poly.pdbx_seq_one_letter_code
_entity_poly.pdbx_strand_id
1 'polypeptide(L)'
;MKKNFNKGFTLIELVIIMVILGVLAAVAVPRLGNTIDSSEASAEQAVIGNLRSALEVYAMDQVVANSTKSYPTNPFDALDNKSKDELLNTNWSYSGSTIQYTRNDGNVTTWMYTMTNGEIN
;
A
#
# COMPACT_ATOMS: atom_id res chain seq x y z
N MET A 1 -10.85 18.35 -58.78
CA MET A 1 -10.49 19.44 -57.83
C MET A 1 -10.74 18.96 -56.41
N LYS A 2 -9.70 18.76 -55.59
CA LYS A 2 -9.83 18.41 -54.16
C LYS A 2 -10.10 19.69 -53.36
N LYS A 3 -11.27 19.78 -52.72
CA LYS A 3 -11.66 20.90 -51.86
C LYS A 3 -11.05 20.67 -50.48
N ASN A 4 -9.96 21.37 -50.16
CA ASN A 4 -9.32 21.29 -48.85
C ASN A 4 -10.18 22.07 -47.84
N PHE A 5 -10.82 21.37 -46.91
CA PHE A 5 -11.53 21.97 -45.78
C PHE A 5 -10.53 22.36 -44.68
N ASN A 6 -9.76 23.43 -44.91
CA ASN A 6 -9.00 24.08 -43.83
C ASN A 6 -9.97 24.92 -42.99
N LYS A 7 -10.75 24.27 -42.12
CA LYS A 7 -11.51 24.94 -41.07
C LYS A 7 -10.51 25.35 -39.98
N GLY A 8 -10.21 26.64 -39.90
CA GLY A 8 -9.44 27.20 -38.79
C GLY A 8 -10.25 27.13 -37.49
N PHE A 9 -9.60 26.77 -36.39
CA PHE A 9 -10.18 26.82 -35.04
C PHE A 9 -10.57 28.26 -34.69
N THR A 10 -11.72 28.45 -34.05
CA THR A 10 -12.10 29.77 -33.53
C THR A 10 -11.41 30.03 -32.19
N LEU A 11 -11.07 31.30 -31.91
CA LEU A 11 -10.52 31.67 -30.59
C LEU A 11 -11.49 31.33 -29.46
N ILE A 12 -12.80 31.46 -29.71
CA ILE A 12 -13.83 31.15 -28.73
C ILE A 12 -13.90 29.65 -28.40
N GLU A 13 -13.70 28.77 -29.38
CA GLU A 13 -13.59 27.32 -29.12
C GLU A 13 -12.44 27.02 -28.17
N LEU A 14 -11.27 27.58 -28.43
CA LEU A 14 -10.09 27.31 -27.61
C LEU A 14 -10.25 27.83 -26.17
N VAL A 15 -10.92 28.98 -25.99
CA VAL A 15 -11.25 29.53 -24.67
C VAL A 15 -12.24 28.64 -23.92
N ILE A 16 -13.33 28.21 -24.55
CA ILE A 16 -14.34 27.35 -23.90
C ILE A 16 -13.70 26.01 -23.50
N ILE A 17 -12.85 25.43 -24.35
CA ILE A 17 -12.15 24.18 -24.05
C ILE A 17 -11.24 24.35 -22.84
N MET A 18 -10.47 25.45 -22.77
CA MET A 18 -9.60 25.72 -21.61
C MET A 18 -10.40 25.89 -20.31
N VAL A 19 -11.57 26.55 -20.37
CA VAL A 19 -12.46 26.69 -19.20
C VAL A 19 -12.97 25.32 -18.75
N ILE A 20 -13.44 24.48 -19.67
CA ILE A 20 -13.92 23.13 -19.34
C ILE A 20 -12.79 22.28 -18.76
N LEU A 21 -11.61 22.27 -19.40
CA LEU A 21 -10.44 21.55 -18.89
C LEU A 21 -9.99 22.07 -17.52
N GLY A 22 -10.09 23.38 -17.28
CA GLY A 22 -9.79 23.99 -15.98
C GLY A 22 -10.70 23.50 -14.87
N VAL A 23 -12.02 23.43 -15.11
CA VAL A 23 -13.00 22.92 -14.13
C VAL A 23 -12.81 21.42 -13.90
N LEU A 24 -12.60 20.63 -14.96
CA LEU A 24 -12.37 19.19 -14.85
C LEU A 24 -11.08 18.90 -14.05
N ALA A 25 -9.99 19.63 -14.32
CA ALA A 25 -8.73 19.47 -13.60
C ALA A 25 -8.88 19.83 -12.11
N ALA A 26 -9.59 20.91 -11.79
CA ALA A 26 -9.81 21.34 -10.42
C ALA A 26 -10.52 20.28 -9.55
N VAL A 27 -11.43 19.49 -10.14
CA VAL A 27 -12.15 18.42 -9.43
C VAL A 27 -11.39 17.09 -9.47
N ALA A 28 -10.74 16.76 -10.59
CA ALA A 28 -10.10 15.46 -10.79
C ALA A 28 -8.82 15.28 -9.93
N VAL A 29 -7.98 16.31 -9.83
CA VAL A 29 -6.70 16.26 -9.10
C VAL A 29 -6.86 15.89 -7.62
N PRO A 30 -7.69 16.61 -6.82
CA PRO A 30 -7.82 16.28 -5.39
C PRO A 30 -8.47 14.91 -5.14
N ARG A 31 -9.38 14.48 -6.01
CA ARG A 31 -10.03 13.16 -5.89
C ARG A 31 -9.04 12.01 -6.08
N LEU A 32 -8.10 12.16 -7.02
CA LEU A 32 -7.09 11.15 -7.29
C LEU A 32 -6.15 10.95 -6.10
N GLY A 33 -5.66 12.03 -5.50
CA GLY A 33 -4.79 11.96 -4.31
C GLY A 33 -5.42 11.19 -3.16
N ASN A 34 -6.64 11.59 -2.74
CA ASN A 34 -7.36 10.90 -1.67
C ASN A 34 -7.59 9.40 -1.95
N THR A 35 -7.79 9.05 -3.22
CA THR A 35 -8.00 7.65 -3.62
C THR A 35 -6.71 6.84 -3.46
N ILE A 36 -5.56 7.40 -3.85
CA ILE A 36 -4.24 6.76 -3.68
C ILE A 36 -3.95 6.52 -2.20
N ASP A 37 -4.11 7.55 -1.37
CA ASP A 37 -3.84 7.45 0.07
C ASP A 37 -4.71 6.39 0.75
N SER A 38 -6.01 6.34 0.41
CA SER A 38 -6.94 5.33 0.92
C SER A 38 -6.62 3.91 0.45
N SER A 39 -6.11 3.78 -0.78
CA SER A 39 -5.73 2.48 -1.36
C SER A 39 -4.47 1.95 -0.71
N GLU A 40 -3.49 2.83 -0.46
CA GLU A 40 -2.25 2.49 0.22
C GLU A 40 -2.52 2.10 1.68
N ALA A 41 -3.32 2.87 2.42
CA ALA A 41 -3.76 2.50 3.76
C ALA A 41 -4.50 1.14 3.79
N SER A 42 -5.35 0.86 2.80
CA SER A 42 -6.04 -0.42 2.71
C SER A 42 -5.09 -1.59 2.43
N ALA A 43 -4.09 -1.39 1.57
CA ALA A 43 -3.06 -2.38 1.29
C ALA A 43 -2.20 -2.67 2.52
N GLU A 44 -1.82 -1.64 3.28
CA GLU A 44 -1.10 -1.77 4.55
C GLU A 44 -1.86 -2.65 5.55
N GLN A 45 -3.15 -2.36 5.74
CA GLN A 45 -3.99 -3.15 6.65
C GLN A 45 -4.15 -4.60 6.19
N ALA A 46 -4.22 -4.85 4.88
CA ALA A 46 -4.28 -6.20 4.33
C ALA A 46 -2.99 -6.98 4.62
N VAL A 47 -1.81 -6.35 4.45
CA VAL A 47 -0.53 -6.98 4.77
C VAL A 47 -0.43 -7.32 6.26
N ILE A 48 -0.78 -6.38 7.14
CA ILE A 48 -0.79 -6.62 8.59
C ILE A 48 -1.77 -7.73 8.98
N GLY A 49 -2.96 -7.77 8.38
CA GLY A 49 -3.95 -8.83 8.61
C GLY A 49 -3.43 -10.22 8.20
N ASN A 50 -2.77 -10.29 7.04
CA ASN A 50 -2.13 -11.52 6.58
C ASN A 50 -0.97 -11.94 7.50
N LEU A 51 -0.17 -10.98 7.97
CA LEU A 51 0.95 -11.22 8.87
C LEU A 51 0.47 -11.76 10.23
N ARG A 52 -0.61 -11.21 10.80
CA ARG A 52 -1.25 -11.75 12.02
C ARG A 52 -1.70 -13.21 11.81
N SER A 53 -2.28 -13.50 10.66
CA SER A 53 -2.73 -14.87 10.34
C SER A 53 -1.54 -15.82 10.19
N ALA A 54 -0.48 -15.40 9.51
CA ALA A 54 0.75 -16.17 9.35
C ALA A 54 1.44 -16.44 10.70
N LEU A 55 1.48 -15.45 11.60
CA LEU A 55 2.01 -15.61 12.95
C LEU A 55 1.25 -16.67 13.76
N GLU A 56 -0.07 -16.71 13.66
CA GLU A 56 -0.85 -17.74 14.36
C GLU A 56 -0.63 -19.13 13.75
N VAL A 57 -0.52 -19.23 12.42
CA VAL A 57 -0.16 -20.50 11.74
C VAL A 57 1.22 -20.98 12.20
N TYR A 58 2.23 -20.10 12.20
CA TYR A 58 3.56 -20.41 12.71
C TYR A 58 3.51 -20.90 14.15
N ALA A 59 2.74 -20.23 15.01
CA ALA A 59 2.62 -20.61 16.41
C ALA A 59 1.95 -21.99 16.58
N MET A 60 0.99 -22.35 15.73
CA MET A 60 0.41 -23.69 15.69
C MET A 60 1.44 -24.75 15.26
N ASP A 61 2.25 -24.45 14.25
CA ASP A 61 3.33 -25.36 13.82
C ASP A 61 4.35 -25.58 14.94
N GLN A 62 4.66 -24.55 15.73
CA GLN A 62 5.53 -24.67 16.91
C GLN A 62 4.90 -25.52 18.01
N VAL A 63 3.59 -25.44 18.23
CA VAL A 63 2.90 -26.34 19.16
C VAL A 63 3.02 -27.79 18.70
N VAL A 64 2.87 -28.06 17.40
CA VAL A 64 2.98 -29.42 16.85
C VAL A 64 4.42 -29.94 16.94
N ALA A 65 5.41 -29.12 16.59
CA ALA A 65 6.81 -29.53 16.56
C ALA A 65 7.46 -29.60 17.96
N ASN A 66 7.13 -28.66 18.84
CA ASN A 66 7.85 -28.41 20.09
C ASN A 66 6.94 -28.46 21.34
N SER A 67 5.66 -28.82 21.19
CA SER A 67 4.67 -28.84 22.28
C SER A 67 4.50 -27.49 23.01
N THR A 68 4.97 -26.41 22.41
CA THR A 68 4.99 -25.07 23.03
C THR A 68 4.58 -24.03 22.00
N LYS A 69 3.66 -23.13 22.39
CA LYS A 69 3.28 -21.99 21.55
C LYS A 69 4.38 -20.92 21.62
N SER A 70 4.97 -20.60 20.48
CA SER A 70 5.99 -19.55 20.36
C SER A 70 5.83 -18.82 19.02
N TYR A 71 6.33 -17.58 18.97
CA TYR A 71 6.31 -16.73 17.79
C TYR A 71 7.74 -16.38 17.37
N PRO A 72 7.98 -16.05 16.08
CA PRO A 72 9.32 -15.75 15.61
C PRO A 72 9.81 -14.39 16.13
N THR A 73 11.13 -14.20 16.21
CA THR A 73 11.72 -12.92 16.61
C THR A 73 11.42 -11.81 15.59
N ASN A 74 11.47 -12.15 14.29
CA ASN A 74 11.02 -11.28 13.21
C ASN A 74 9.66 -11.76 12.72
N PRO A 75 8.60 -10.93 12.74
CA PRO A 75 7.27 -11.37 12.35
C PRO A 75 7.19 -11.80 10.88
N PHE A 76 8.04 -11.27 10.01
CA PHE A 76 8.11 -11.69 8.60
C PHE A 76 8.66 -13.10 8.40
N ASP A 77 9.28 -13.72 9.42
CA ASP A 77 9.72 -15.12 9.36
C ASP A 77 8.56 -16.11 9.46
N ALA A 78 7.36 -15.66 9.80
CA ALA A 78 6.15 -16.47 9.74
C ALA A 78 5.58 -16.62 8.31
N LEU A 79 6.06 -15.83 7.35
CA LEU A 79 5.63 -15.88 5.96
C LEU A 79 6.47 -16.88 5.16
N ASP A 80 5.96 -17.29 3.99
CA ASP A 80 6.77 -18.01 3.03
C ASP A 80 7.89 -17.11 2.46
N ASN A 81 8.97 -17.74 1.98
CA ASN A 81 10.15 -17.00 1.50
C ASN A 81 9.79 -15.99 0.41
N LYS A 82 8.86 -16.33 -0.49
CA LYS A 82 8.44 -15.44 -1.57
C LYS A 82 7.74 -14.20 -1.03
N SER A 83 6.71 -14.33 -0.18
CA SER A 83 6.00 -13.16 0.34
C SER A 83 6.91 -12.32 1.24
N LYS A 84 7.77 -12.97 2.03
CA LYS A 84 8.80 -12.29 2.82
C LYS A 84 9.72 -11.45 1.94
N ASP A 85 10.27 -12.04 0.88
CA ASP A 85 11.19 -11.35 -0.02
C ASP A 85 10.48 -10.21 -0.77
N GLU A 86 9.24 -10.42 -1.23
CA GLU A 86 8.45 -9.37 -1.89
C GLU A 86 8.20 -8.19 -0.95
N LEU A 87 7.86 -8.44 0.32
CA LEU A 87 7.63 -7.36 1.28
C LEU A 87 8.93 -6.66 1.68
N LEU A 88 9.98 -7.40 2.03
CA LEU A 88 11.24 -6.81 2.52
C LEU A 88 12.09 -6.13 1.43
N ASN A 89 11.86 -6.45 0.15
CA ASN A 89 12.45 -5.69 -0.96
C ASN A 89 11.66 -4.41 -1.31
N THR A 90 10.55 -4.16 -0.62
CA THR A 90 9.76 -2.93 -0.76
C THR A 90 9.90 -2.07 0.50
N ASN A 91 8.93 -1.22 0.79
CA ASN A 91 9.00 -0.25 1.88
C ASN A 91 8.67 -0.86 3.26
N TRP A 92 8.52 -2.18 3.37
CA TRP A 92 8.30 -2.87 4.63
C TRP A 92 9.62 -3.22 5.32
N SER A 93 9.69 -2.99 6.63
CA SER A 93 10.83 -3.40 7.44
C SER A 93 10.40 -3.76 8.86
N TYR A 94 11.30 -4.46 9.57
CA TYR A 94 11.16 -4.75 10.99
C TYR A 94 12.47 -4.47 11.71
N SER A 95 12.41 -3.73 12.81
CA SER A 95 13.56 -3.45 13.67
C SER A 95 13.16 -3.27 15.13
N GLY A 96 13.92 -3.89 16.03
CA GLY A 96 13.63 -3.91 17.48
C GLY A 96 12.36 -4.69 17.79
N SER A 97 11.24 -3.97 17.84
CA SER A 97 9.88 -4.50 18.03
C SER A 97 8.88 -3.81 17.11
N THR A 98 9.36 -3.11 16.08
CA THR A 98 8.52 -2.23 15.26
C THR A 98 8.53 -2.69 13.82
N ILE A 99 7.35 -3.01 13.30
CA ILE A 99 7.09 -3.15 11.87
C ILE A 99 6.87 -1.75 11.32
N GLN A 100 7.50 -1.43 10.19
CA GLN A 100 7.39 -0.12 9.56
C GLN A 100 7.06 -0.29 8.08
N TYR A 101 6.20 0.61 7.58
CA TYR A 101 5.96 0.80 6.16
C TYR A 101 6.13 2.27 5.81
N THR A 102 6.95 2.56 4.79
CA THR A 102 7.09 3.92 4.24
C THR A 102 6.20 4.07 3.00
N ARG A 103 5.26 5.01 3.04
CA ARG A 103 4.39 5.34 1.92
C ARG A 103 5.14 6.07 0.81
N ASN A 104 4.53 6.14 -0.38
CA ASN A 104 5.12 6.82 -1.54
C ASN A 104 5.33 8.33 -1.33
N ASP A 105 4.60 8.94 -0.40
CA ASP A 105 4.74 10.35 0.00
C ASP A 105 5.83 10.57 1.08
N GLY A 106 6.49 9.51 1.54
CA GLY A 106 7.50 9.53 2.59
C GLY A 106 6.93 9.41 4.02
N ASN A 107 5.61 9.34 4.20
CA ASN A 107 5.02 9.11 5.51
C ASN A 107 5.29 7.69 5.99
N VAL A 108 5.62 7.54 7.27
CA VAL A 108 5.90 6.24 7.88
C VAL A 108 4.74 5.83 8.77
N THR A 109 4.22 4.62 8.55
CA THR A 109 3.27 3.98 9.44
C THR A 109 3.97 2.85 10.17
N THR A 110 3.69 2.70 11.45
CA THR A 110 4.36 1.73 12.31
C THR A 110 3.36 0.91 13.10
N TRP A 111 3.77 -0.33 13.39
CA TRP A 111 3.06 -1.24 14.28
C TRP A 111 4.05 -1.88 15.24
N MET A 112 3.65 -2.04 16.49
CA MET A 112 4.43 -2.71 17.52
C MET A 112 4.13 -4.20 17.52
N TYR A 113 5.15 -5.02 17.27
CA TYR A 113 5.08 -6.47 17.35
C TYR A 113 5.61 -6.96 18.70
N THR A 114 4.82 -7.80 19.36
CA THR A 114 5.17 -8.42 20.64
C THR A 114 5.39 -9.92 20.45
N MET A 115 6.66 -10.35 20.39
CA MET A 115 7.02 -11.75 20.16
C MET A 115 6.53 -12.73 21.24
N THR A 116 6.18 -12.24 22.44
CA THR A 116 5.70 -13.10 23.53
C THR A 116 4.31 -13.66 23.25
N ASN A 117 3.46 -12.89 22.58
CA ASN A 117 2.05 -13.24 22.34
C ASN A 117 1.62 -13.12 20.87
N GLY A 118 2.55 -12.73 19.97
CA GLY A 118 2.28 -12.62 18.54
C GLY A 118 1.44 -11.40 18.15
N GLU A 119 1.16 -10.50 19.09
CA GLU A 119 0.30 -9.34 18.82
C GLU A 119 1.03 -8.30 17.98
N ILE A 120 0.27 -7.68 17.07
CA ILE A 120 0.69 -6.53 16.28
C ILE A 120 -0.28 -5.39 16.60
N ASN A 121 0.20 -4.29 17.18
CA ASN A 121 -0.60 -3.13 17.58
C ASN A 121 -0.23 -1.89 16.79
#